data_AF-A0A1G8FMU2-F1
#
_entry.id   AF-A0A1G8FMU2-F1
#
_cell.length_a   1.000
_cell.length_b   1.000
_cell.length_c   1.000
_cell.angle_alpha   90.00
_cell.angle_beta   90.00
_cell.angle_gamma   90.00
#
_symmetry.space_group_name_H-M   'P 1'
#
loop_
_entity.id
_entity.type
_entity.pdbx_description
1 polymer ?
#
loop_
_entity_poly.entity_id
_entity_poly.type
_entity_poly.pdbx_seq_one_letter_code
_entity_poly.pdbx_strand_id
1 'polypeptide(L)'
;MLHRVRYCTKPRGISIATCGRIPWAYRDRLLVFREIVEHASATSLRRALLQGVGIGEADIEESNRQRRPPVASGWEAVKEALYPWLVAIDFADVREEDRDPDAEIVFMEPVSLRLMKSGKFQVQVLLGQVFFSSKPTSRSYLPILREWVIRRNARLVFLGFDEVDGLVAQIDIPSCKGMSVGSLRKLGLDFLSAVRLLETGHPDAELLLAALAAGEIDSLHQYENLWVEVKERDYPQSAKGKIEFGQDVTRFANAERGGILILGVGEKKDGRGSRIKKIHPIWKSVSEDKRRKILDSVVYPPIEGLRVRNLEIEDRRGTGTIVVIEVPPQREQLKPFLVHGVILGGEIEGSFIGIVRRRGEDSIVVNIAEIHSMITRGRAR
;
A
#
# COMPACT_ATOMS: atom_id res chain seq x y z
N MET A 1 16.11 19.00 -3.03
CA MET A 1 16.62 20.21 -2.34
C MET A 1 17.84 19.76 -1.56
N LEU A 2 19.02 20.33 -1.82
CA LEU A 2 20.27 19.94 -1.15
C LEU A 2 20.44 20.83 0.09
N HIS A 3 20.54 20.25 1.28
CA HIS A 3 20.93 20.97 2.49
C HIS A 3 22.37 20.59 2.84
N ARG A 4 23.29 21.58 2.88
CA ARG A 4 24.63 21.39 3.43
C ARG A 4 24.54 21.40 4.95
N VAL A 5 25.07 20.36 5.60
CA VAL A 5 25.10 20.25 7.07
C VAL A 5 26.55 20.05 7.52
N ARG A 6 27.05 20.96 8.36
CA ARG A 6 28.41 20.90 8.92
C ARG A 6 28.44 19.96 10.13
N TYR A 7 29.30 18.94 10.12
CA TYR A 7 29.51 18.06 11.26
C TYR A 7 30.30 18.78 12.37
N CYS A 8 29.70 18.97 13.54
CA CYS A 8 30.41 19.44 14.74
C CYS A 8 31.14 18.28 15.43
N THR A 9 32.47 18.39 15.59
CA THR A 9 33.39 17.35 16.08
C THR A 9 33.33 17.04 17.59
N LYS A 10 32.32 17.53 18.32
CA LYS A 10 32.12 17.20 19.75
C LYS A 10 30.64 16.95 20.10
N PRO A 11 30.06 15.78 19.81
CA PRO A 11 28.69 15.49 20.19
C PRO A 11 28.63 14.81 21.57
N ARG A 12 27.73 15.28 22.45
CA ARG A 12 27.15 14.42 23.49
C ARG A 12 26.26 13.40 22.76
N GLY A 13 26.74 12.17 22.58
CA GLY A 13 26.00 11.16 21.81
C GLY A 13 24.85 10.52 22.61
N ILE A 14 23.81 10.06 21.92
CA ILE A 14 22.75 9.22 22.52
C ILE A 14 23.12 7.76 22.36
N SER A 15 23.02 7.00 23.45
CA SER A 15 23.22 5.55 23.43
C SER A 15 21.91 4.86 23.06
N ILE A 16 21.90 4.16 21.93
CA ILE A 16 20.81 3.26 21.55
C ILE A 16 21.31 1.84 21.76
N ALA A 17 20.56 1.03 22.52
CA ALA A 17 20.99 -0.29 22.99
C ALA A 17 21.51 -1.23 21.88
N THR A 18 21.05 -1.05 20.64
CA THR A 18 21.43 -1.86 19.48
C THR A 18 22.43 -1.19 18.53
N CYS A 19 22.72 0.11 18.68
CA CYS A 19 23.43 0.92 17.67
C CYS A 19 24.64 1.69 18.23
N GLY A 20 24.90 1.61 19.54
CA GLY A 20 25.96 2.39 20.17
C GLY A 20 25.62 3.87 20.31
N ARG A 21 26.65 4.73 20.39
CA ARG A 21 26.48 6.19 20.52
C ARG A 21 26.29 6.84 19.15
N ILE A 22 25.16 7.54 18.97
CA ILE A 22 24.89 8.35 17.77
C ILE A 22 25.26 9.82 18.03
N PRO A 23 26.04 10.48 17.13
CA PRO A 23 26.34 11.90 17.20
C PRO A 23 25.09 12.79 17.17
N TRP A 24 24.89 13.63 18.17
CA TRP A 24 23.81 14.62 18.22
C TRP A 24 24.34 15.98 17.76
N ALA A 25 24.11 16.33 16.49
CA ALA A 25 24.72 17.51 15.85
C ALA A 25 24.00 18.84 16.18
N TYR A 26 22.67 18.84 16.37
CA TYR A 26 21.84 20.03 16.61
C TYR A 26 20.77 19.79 17.68
N ARG A 27 20.33 20.81 18.43
CA ARG A 27 19.39 20.67 19.55
C ARG A 27 18.10 19.92 19.21
N ASP A 28 17.62 20.03 17.97
CA ASP A 28 16.33 19.55 17.48
C ASP A 28 16.44 18.62 16.28
N ARG A 29 17.66 18.33 15.79
CA ARG A 29 17.91 17.45 14.64
C ARG A 29 19.00 16.43 14.91
N LEU A 30 18.69 15.18 14.57
CA LEU A 30 19.58 14.03 14.63
C LEU A 30 19.83 13.51 13.23
N LEU A 31 21.07 13.58 12.76
CA LEU A 31 21.48 12.96 11.51
C LEU A 31 21.92 11.52 11.79
N VAL A 32 21.32 10.55 11.11
CA VAL A 32 21.62 9.13 11.29
C VAL A 32 21.98 8.48 9.97
N PHE A 33 23.05 7.69 9.99
CA PHE A 33 23.37 6.81 8.88
C PHE A 33 22.42 5.63 8.89
N ARG A 34 21.81 5.37 7.73
CA ARG A 34 20.75 4.38 7.56
C ARG A 34 21.16 3.01 8.09
N GLU A 35 22.35 2.54 7.73
CA GLU A 35 22.87 1.20 8.03
C GLU A 35 22.94 0.95 9.54
N ILE A 36 23.18 2.01 10.32
CA ILE A 36 23.34 1.94 11.77
C ILE A 36 21.98 1.75 12.45
N VAL A 37 20.93 2.41 11.96
CA VAL A 37 19.64 2.50 12.66
C VAL A 37 18.54 1.64 12.06
N GLU A 38 18.70 1.10 10.86
CA GLU A 38 17.64 0.39 10.13
C GLU A 38 17.01 -0.77 10.93
N HIS A 39 17.83 -1.50 11.68
CA HIS A 39 17.40 -2.62 12.53
C HIS A 39 17.07 -2.21 13.97
N ALA A 40 17.29 -0.95 14.35
CA ALA A 40 17.00 -0.47 15.69
C ALA A 40 15.49 -0.54 15.96
N SER A 41 15.11 -0.93 17.18
CA SER A 41 13.72 -0.82 17.62
C SER A 41 13.30 0.64 17.68
N ALA A 42 12.18 0.99 17.04
CA ALA A 42 11.62 2.34 17.11
C ALA A 42 11.27 2.70 18.57
N THR A 43 10.79 1.75 19.37
CA THR A 43 10.51 1.98 20.80
C THR A 43 11.78 2.30 21.58
N SER A 44 12.89 1.62 21.31
CA SER A 44 14.18 1.90 21.94
C SER A 44 14.73 3.26 21.52
N LEU A 45 14.67 3.59 20.23
CA LEU A 45 15.07 4.91 19.72
C LEU A 45 14.23 6.01 20.40
N ARG A 46 12.90 5.86 20.44
CA ARG A 46 11.98 6.79 21.11
C ARG A 46 12.42 7.06 22.56
N ARG A 47 12.65 6.01 23.35
CA ARG A 47 13.06 6.14 24.76
C ARG A 47 14.40 6.87 24.88
N ALA A 48 15.37 6.51 24.04
CA ALA A 48 16.69 7.13 24.05
C ALA A 48 16.62 8.63 23.70
N LEU A 49 15.81 9.01 22.72
CA LEU A 49 15.56 10.40 22.35
C LEU A 49 14.88 11.18 23.48
N LEU A 50 13.80 10.63 24.05
CA LEU A 50 13.08 11.24 25.18
C LEU A 50 14.00 11.48 26.38
N GLN A 51 14.79 10.47 26.75
CA GLN A 51 15.81 10.60 27.79
C GLN A 51 16.86 11.67 27.43
N GLY A 52 17.31 11.71 26.18
CA GLY A 52 18.29 12.67 25.69
C GLY A 52 17.81 14.12 25.75
N VAL A 53 16.51 14.36 25.56
CA VAL A 53 15.88 15.68 25.72
C VAL A 53 15.37 15.96 27.14
N GLY A 54 15.52 15.01 28.06
CA GLY A 54 15.09 15.15 29.45
C GLY A 54 13.57 15.10 29.66
N ILE A 55 12.84 14.40 28.79
CA ILE A 55 11.37 14.24 28.87
C ILE A 55 11.04 12.81 29.28
N GLY A 56 10.28 12.66 30.37
CA GLY A 56 9.76 11.39 30.86
C GLY A 56 8.38 11.04 30.30
N GLU A 57 7.91 9.82 30.55
CA GLU A 57 6.55 9.39 30.17
C GLU A 57 5.47 10.19 30.93
N ALA A 58 5.74 10.59 32.18
CA ALA A 58 4.82 11.41 32.97
C ALA A 58 4.58 12.78 32.34
N ASP A 59 5.62 13.42 31.81
CA ASP A 59 5.53 14.72 31.11
C ASP A 59 4.68 14.59 29.84
N ILE A 60 4.81 13.48 29.11
CA ILE A 60 4.00 13.17 27.93
C ILE A 60 2.54 12.96 28.30
N GLU A 61 2.28 12.19 29.35
CA GLU A 61 0.91 11.96 29.83
C GLU A 61 0.26 13.26 30.29
N GLU A 62 0.97 14.08 31.06
CA GLU A 62 0.50 15.37 31.52
C GLU A 62 0.22 16.31 30.34
N SER A 63 1.14 16.39 29.37
CA SER A 63 0.94 17.16 28.14
C SER A 63 -0.30 16.70 27.37
N ASN A 64 -0.49 15.38 27.22
CA ASN A 64 -1.66 14.83 26.54
C ASN A 64 -2.98 15.09 27.29
N ARG A 65 -2.98 15.09 28.64
CA ARG A 65 -4.14 15.46 29.47
C ARG A 65 -4.45 16.95 29.39
N GLN A 66 -3.42 17.78 29.33
CA GLN A 66 -3.54 19.25 29.32
C GLN A 66 -3.81 19.85 27.94
N ARG A 67 -3.82 19.04 26.86
CA ARG A 67 -4.26 19.46 25.51
C ARG A 67 -5.71 19.91 25.50
N ARG A 68 -5.96 21.12 26.01
CA ARG A 68 -7.08 21.97 25.60
C ARG A 68 -6.79 22.46 24.18
N PRO A 69 -7.80 22.62 23.31
CA PRO A 69 -7.59 23.36 22.06
C PRO A 69 -6.96 24.71 22.41
N PRO A 70 -5.93 25.18 21.68
CA PRO A 70 -5.18 26.35 22.07
C PRO A 70 -6.14 27.55 22.18
N VAL A 71 -6.30 28.07 23.40
CA VAL A 71 -7.02 29.33 23.69
C VAL A 71 -6.05 30.52 23.63
N ALA A 72 -4.75 30.27 23.46
CA ALA A 72 -3.73 31.29 23.47
C ALA A 72 -3.60 32.01 22.12
N SER A 73 -3.70 33.34 22.14
CA SER A 73 -3.25 34.23 21.08
C SER A 73 -1.78 34.61 21.31
N GLY A 74 -0.99 34.73 20.24
CA GLY A 74 0.41 35.22 20.30
C GLY A 74 1.47 34.26 19.74
N TRP A 75 2.72 34.74 19.68
CA TRP A 75 3.85 34.07 19.03
C TRP A 75 4.25 32.72 19.64
N GLU A 76 4.00 32.51 20.94
CA GLU A 76 4.20 31.23 21.63
C GLU A 76 3.18 30.16 21.19
N ALA A 77 1.91 30.55 21.04
CA ALA A 77 0.87 29.67 20.49
C ALA A 77 1.14 29.36 19.00
N VAL A 78 1.69 30.33 18.27
CA VAL A 78 2.16 30.15 16.90
C VAL A 78 3.35 29.19 16.87
N LYS A 79 4.36 29.29 17.74
CA LYS A 79 5.46 28.32 17.83
C LYS A 79 5.02 26.92 18.25
N GLU A 80 4.12 26.81 19.22
CA GLU A 80 3.50 25.55 19.63
C GLU A 80 2.72 24.90 18.48
N ALA A 81 2.03 25.70 17.67
CA ALA A 81 1.35 25.24 16.47
C ALA A 81 2.32 24.90 15.31
N LEU A 82 3.42 25.66 15.18
CA LEU A 82 4.38 25.54 14.08
C LEU A 82 5.37 24.38 14.26
N TYR A 83 5.77 24.06 15.51
CA TYR A 83 6.77 23.02 15.79
C TYR A 83 6.28 22.03 16.87
N PRO A 84 5.32 21.15 16.54
CA PRO A 84 4.80 20.15 17.46
C PRO A 84 5.77 18.97 17.74
N TRP A 85 7.00 19.01 17.22
CA TRP A 85 8.02 17.98 17.39
C TRP A 85 9.19 18.40 18.28
N LEU A 86 9.76 17.41 18.97
CA LEU A 86 10.91 17.52 19.86
C LEU A 86 12.23 17.34 19.10
N VAL A 87 12.26 16.34 18.21
CA VAL A 87 13.47 15.95 17.48
C VAL A 87 13.07 15.49 16.09
N ALA A 88 13.70 16.03 15.05
CA ALA A 88 13.66 15.48 13.70
C ALA A 88 14.88 14.57 13.49
N ILE A 89 14.67 13.47 12.77
CA ILE A 89 15.65 12.43 12.51
C ILE A 89 15.76 12.30 11.01
N ASP A 90 16.90 12.71 10.52
CA ASP A 90 17.20 12.79 9.10
C ASP A 90 18.08 11.61 8.71
N PHE A 91 17.69 10.88 7.67
CA PHE A 91 18.47 9.76 7.16
C PHE A 91 19.46 10.26 6.10
N ALA A 92 20.71 9.86 6.27
CA ALA A 92 21.78 10.09 5.31
C ALA A 92 22.30 8.76 4.75
N ASP A 93 22.63 8.79 3.46
CA ASP A 93 23.39 7.75 2.78
C ASP A 93 24.86 8.19 2.67
N VAL A 94 25.80 7.29 2.98
CA VAL A 94 27.24 7.53 2.76
C VAL A 94 27.65 6.72 1.55
N ARG A 95 27.74 7.38 0.40
CA ARG A 95 28.38 6.76 -0.76
C ARG A 95 29.88 6.64 -0.46
N GLU A 96 30.44 5.44 -0.61
CA GLU A 96 31.87 5.18 -0.40
C GLU A 96 32.75 6.06 -1.30
N GLU A 97 32.24 6.46 -2.47
CA GLU A 97 32.90 7.28 -3.48
C GLU A 97 32.94 8.78 -3.13
N ASP A 98 32.08 9.25 -2.22
CA ASP A 98 31.96 10.65 -1.80
C ASP A 98 32.68 10.93 -0.47
N ARG A 99 33.59 10.04 -0.04
CA ARG A 99 34.51 10.29 1.09
C ARG A 99 35.65 11.24 0.67
N ASP A 100 35.31 12.35 0.05
CA ASP A 100 36.20 13.50 0.05
C ASP A 100 36.10 14.12 1.46
N PRO A 101 37.17 14.10 2.28
CA PRO A 101 37.15 14.69 3.61
C PRO A 101 36.83 16.20 3.59
N ASP A 102 36.94 16.86 2.43
CA ASP A 102 36.65 18.28 2.23
C ASP A 102 35.27 18.53 1.56
N ALA A 103 34.56 17.51 1.05
CA ALA A 103 33.24 17.67 0.42
C ALA A 103 32.09 17.31 1.40
N GLU A 104 31.57 18.34 2.07
CA GLU A 104 30.37 18.30 2.93
C GLU A 104 29.05 18.13 2.13
N ILE A 105 28.95 17.17 1.22
CA ILE A 105 27.69 16.90 0.49
C ILE A 105 27.03 15.66 1.09
N VAL A 106 26.10 15.88 2.02
CA VAL A 106 25.23 14.82 2.55
C VAL A 106 23.96 14.76 1.71
N PHE A 107 23.70 13.61 1.09
CA PHE A 107 22.44 13.35 0.41
C PHE A 107 21.37 12.99 1.43
N MET A 108 20.49 13.95 1.69
CA MET A 108 19.33 13.77 2.54
C MET A 108 18.28 12.93 1.81
N GLU A 109 17.79 11.90 2.48
CA GLU A 109 16.67 11.13 1.96
C GLU A 109 15.38 11.95 1.94
N PRO A 110 14.41 11.60 1.07
CA PRO A 110 13.11 12.27 1.02
C PRO A 110 12.21 11.87 2.20
N VAL A 111 12.70 11.11 3.18
CA VAL A 111 11.95 10.66 4.35
C VAL A 111 12.71 11.07 5.60
N SER A 112 11.99 11.61 6.57
CA SER A 112 12.51 11.88 7.91
C SER A 112 11.51 11.40 8.96
N LEU A 113 11.98 11.17 10.18
CA LEU A 113 11.12 10.88 11.33
C LEU A 113 11.07 12.10 12.24
N ARG A 114 9.91 12.39 12.82
CA ARG A 114 9.73 13.43 13.83
C ARG A 114 9.22 12.77 15.11
N LEU A 115 9.95 12.94 16.20
CA LEU A 115 9.46 12.62 17.53
C LEU A 115 8.60 13.77 18.02
N MET A 116 7.30 13.55 18.13
CA MET A 116 6.33 14.58 18.53
C MET A 116 6.39 14.85 20.04
N LYS A 117 5.94 16.04 20.49
CA LYS A 117 5.77 16.35 21.93
C LYS A 117 4.85 15.35 22.65
N SER A 118 3.93 14.73 21.92
CA SER A 118 3.08 13.63 22.41
C SER A 118 3.83 12.31 22.63
N GLY A 119 5.13 12.27 22.37
CA GLY A 119 5.97 11.08 22.40
C GLY A 119 5.75 10.12 21.22
N LYS A 120 4.87 10.43 20.26
CA LYS A 120 4.63 9.58 19.08
C LYS A 120 5.63 9.90 17.97
N PHE A 121 5.88 8.92 17.10
CA PHE A 121 6.56 9.20 15.85
C PHE A 121 5.59 9.68 14.79
N GLN A 122 6.09 10.58 13.95
CA GLN A 122 5.49 10.98 12.69
C GLN A 122 6.53 10.76 11.59
N VAL A 123 6.12 10.21 10.45
CA VAL A 123 6.95 10.12 9.25
C VAL A 123 6.64 11.33 8.39
N GLN A 124 7.67 12.11 8.04
CA GLN A 124 7.56 13.18 7.06
C GLN A 124 8.14 12.68 5.74
N VAL A 125 7.41 12.92 4.64
CA VAL A 125 7.85 12.59 3.29
C VAL A 125 7.93 13.87 2.48
N LEU A 126 9.12 14.19 1.99
CA LEU A 126 9.39 15.24 1.03
C LEU A 126 9.03 14.73 -0.36
N LEU A 127 7.94 15.23 -0.92
CA LEU A 127 7.56 14.91 -2.29
C LEU A 127 8.36 15.80 -3.26
N GLY A 128 8.72 17.03 -2.88
CA GLY A 128 9.52 17.94 -3.71
C GLY A 128 8.68 18.74 -4.72
N GLN A 129 9.34 19.46 -5.65
CA GLN A 129 8.66 20.36 -6.61
C GLN A 129 7.95 19.65 -7.78
N VAL A 130 8.09 18.32 -7.90
CA VAL A 130 7.79 17.62 -9.16
C VAL A 130 6.29 17.30 -9.34
N PHE A 131 5.44 17.47 -8.33
CA PHE A 131 4.29 16.56 -8.21
C PHE A 131 2.88 17.14 -8.28
N PHE A 132 2.71 18.45 -8.36
CA PHE A 132 1.43 19.02 -8.79
C PHE A 132 1.68 20.10 -9.82
N SER A 133 1.55 19.76 -11.11
CA SER A 133 1.39 20.80 -12.12
C SER A 133 0.23 21.68 -11.67
N SER A 134 0.44 22.99 -11.65
CA SER A 134 -0.47 24.05 -11.17
C SER A 134 -1.83 24.12 -11.90
N LYS A 135 -2.23 23.09 -12.65
CA LYS A 135 -3.54 23.01 -13.30
C LYS A 135 -4.61 22.53 -12.31
N PRO A 136 -5.63 23.34 -12.01
CA PRO A 136 -6.68 23.08 -11.03
C PRO A 136 -7.73 22.05 -11.46
N THR A 137 -7.44 21.22 -12.47
CA THR A 137 -8.19 19.98 -12.75
C THR A 137 -7.69 18.80 -11.91
N SER A 138 -6.91 19.09 -10.86
CA SER A 138 -6.19 18.13 -10.02
C SER A 138 -7.15 17.19 -9.30
N ARG A 139 -7.19 15.94 -9.74
CA ARG A 139 -7.86 14.86 -9.02
C ARG A 139 -7.27 14.77 -7.62
N SER A 140 -8.13 14.80 -6.62
CA SER A 140 -7.69 14.61 -5.25
C SER A 140 -7.42 13.12 -5.02
N TYR A 141 -6.15 12.72 -5.06
CA TYR A 141 -5.74 11.39 -4.62
C TYR A 141 -5.77 11.23 -3.10
N LEU A 142 -6.12 12.29 -2.37
CA LEU A 142 -6.08 12.33 -0.91
C LEU A 142 -6.94 11.22 -0.25
N PRO A 143 -8.18 10.91 -0.69
CA PRO A 143 -8.94 9.84 -0.07
C PRO A 143 -8.30 8.47 -0.29
N ILE A 144 -7.75 8.23 -1.49
CA ILE A 144 -7.01 6.99 -1.83
C ILE A 144 -5.77 6.86 -0.94
N LEU A 145 -4.95 7.91 -0.84
CA LEU A 145 -3.74 7.91 -0.04
C LEU A 145 -4.04 7.77 1.47
N ARG A 146 -5.13 8.38 1.96
CA ARG A 146 -5.59 8.20 3.35
C ARG A 146 -5.90 6.73 3.63
N GLU A 147 -6.71 6.11 2.77
CA GLU A 147 -7.08 4.71 2.91
C GLU A 147 -5.86 3.78 2.78
N TRP A 148 -4.94 4.08 1.86
CA TRP A 148 -3.68 3.34 1.71
C TRP A 148 -2.82 3.38 2.98
N VAL A 149 -2.76 4.53 3.66
CA VAL A 149 -2.03 4.70 4.92
C VAL A 149 -2.76 4.02 6.10
N ILE A 150 -4.09 4.07 6.15
CA ILE A 150 -4.91 3.42 7.20
C ILE A 150 -4.68 1.91 7.20
N ARG A 151 -4.63 1.29 6.02
CA ARG A 151 -4.34 -0.15 5.84
C ARG A 151 -2.97 -0.58 6.37
N ARG A 152 -2.08 0.38 6.63
CA ARG A 152 -0.75 0.21 7.23
C ARG A 152 -0.70 0.62 8.70
N ASN A 153 -1.87 0.71 9.36
CA ASN A 153 -2.02 1.14 10.76
C ASN A 153 -1.41 2.52 11.05
N ALA A 154 -1.45 3.41 10.07
CA ALA A 154 -0.95 4.78 10.17
C ALA A 154 -2.05 5.78 9.80
N ARG A 155 -1.78 7.08 9.92
CA ARG A 155 -2.75 8.12 9.55
C ARG A 155 -2.09 9.25 8.77
N LEU A 156 -2.57 9.53 7.57
CA LEU A 156 -2.15 10.71 6.80
C LEU A 156 -2.79 11.96 7.41
N VAL A 157 -1.97 12.79 8.04
CA VAL A 157 -2.41 14.00 8.79
C VAL A 157 -2.37 15.24 7.92
N PHE A 158 -1.35 15.33 7.07
CA PHE A 158 -1.13 16.47 6.20
C PHE A 158 -0.61 15.99 4.85
N LEU A 159 -1.10 16.62 3.78
CA LEU A 159 -0.56 16.55 2.44
C LEU A 159 -0.76 17.93 1.82
N GLY A 160 0.32 18.67 1.63
CA GLY A 160 0.24 20.06 1.21
C GLY A 160 1.60 20.71 1.05
N PHE A 161 1.60 21.99 0.70
CA PHE A 161 2.83 22.75 0.52
C PHE A 161 3.32 23.30 1.87
N ASP A 162 4.59 23.07 2.15
CA ASP A 162 5.37 23.69 3.21
C ASP A 162 6.30 24.73 2.56
N GLU A 163 6.39 25.93 3.15
CA GLU A 163 7.16 27.04 2.57
C GLU A 163 8.66 26.73 2.44
N VAL A 164 9.18 25.87 3.31
CA VAL A 164 10.61 25.52 3.37
C VAL A 164 10.88 24.26 2.57
N ASP A 165 10.07 23.24 2.80
CA ASP A 165 10.30 21.87 2.31
C ASP A 165 9.58 21.58 0.98
N GLY A 166 8.71 22.48 0.51
CA GLY A 166 7.87 22.29 -0.67
C GLY A 166 6.71 21.35 -0.40
N LEU A 167 6.32 20.52 -1.38
CA LEU A 167 5.23 19.57 -1.16
C LEU A 167 5.65 18.48 -0.17
N VAL A 168 4.92 18.36 0.93
CA VAL A 168 5.20 17.40 2.01
C VAL A 168 3.95 16.60 2.40
N ALA A 169 4.19 15.37 2.81
CA ALA A 169 3.20 14.54 3.49
C ALA A 169 3.65 14.25 4.92
N GLN A 170 2.71 14.27 5.87
CA GLN A 170 2.96 13.90 7.26
C GLN A 170 2.05 12.73 7.65
N ILE A 171 2.67 11.65 8.11
CA ILE A 171 2.02 10.39 8.44
C ILE A 171 2.24 10.10 9.93
N ASP A 172 1.18 10.16 10.71
CA ASP A 172 1.22 9.79 12.12
C ASP A 172 1.28 8.28 12.29
N ILE A 173 2.07 7.85 13.27
CA ILE A 173 2.22 6.45 13.68
C ILE A 173 1.59 6.31 15.07
N PRO A 174 0.35 5.82 15.19
CA PRO A 174 -0.35 5.72 16.47
C PRO A 174 0.42 4.89 17.51
N SER A 175 1.11 3.84 17.06
CA SER A 175 1.95 2.96 17.88
C SER A 175 3.17 2.51 17.09
N CYS A 176 4.36 2.60 17.68
CA CYS A 176 5.61 2.06 17.11
C CYS A 176 6.01 0.71 17.73
N LYS A 177 5.11 0.06 18.48
CA LYS A 177 5.38 -1.22 19.13
C LYS A 177 5.63 -2.29 18.07
N GLY A 178 6.78 -2.96 18.17
CA GLY A 178 7.19 -4.01 17.23
C GLY A 178 7.73 -3.50 15.89
N MET A 179 7.84 -2.18 15.68
CA MET A 179 8.41 -1.60 14.47
C MET A 179 9.90 -1.34 14.64
N SER A 180 10.68 -1.54 13.58
CA SER A 180 12.03 -0.99 13.49
C SER A 180 12.00 0.44 12.93
N VAL A 181 13.09 1.18 13.12
CA VAL A 181 13.29 2.49 12.45
C VAL A 181 13.27 2.32 10.94
N GLY A 182 13.86 1.23 10.42
CA GLY A 182 13.80 0.85 9.02
C GLY A 182 12.36 0.68 8.51
N SER A 183 11.47 0.07 9.29
CA SER A 183 10.05 -0.05 8.91
C SER A 183 9.35 1.31 8.80
N LEU A 184 9.65 2.25 9.71
CA LEU A 184 9.09 3.61 9.66
C LEU A 184 9.60 4.39 8.44
N ARG A 185 10.89 4.28 8.15
CA ARG A 185 11.49 4.86 6.93
C ARG A 185 10.88 4.25 5.67
N LYS A 186 10.77 2.91 5.63
CA LYS A 186 10.17 2.19 4.50
C LYS A 186 8.74 2.63 4.24
N LEU A 187 7.93 2.86 5.28
CA LEU A 187 6.57 3.42 5.12
C LEU A 187 6.58 4.74 4.35
N GLY A 188 7.51 5.65 4.64
CA GLY A 188 7.65 6.91 3.91
C GLY A 188 8.05 6.72 2.44
N LEU A 189 8.96 5.79 2.16
CA LEU A 189 9.40 5.46 0.81
C LEU A 189 8.30 4.75 -0.01
N ASP A 190 7.56 3.84 0.62
CA ASP A 190 6.41 3.18 0.04
C ASP A 190 5.31 4.21 -0.28
N PHE A 191 5.08 5.20 0.61
CA PHE A 191 4.15 6.30 0.37
C PHE A 191 4.57 7.16 -0.84
N LEU A 192 5.85 7.54 -0.92
CA LEU A 192 6.39 8.26 -2.08
C LEU A 192 6.20 7.46 -3.37
N SER A 193 6.40 6.14 -3.31
CA SER A 193 6.17 5.24 -4.46
C SER A 193 4.70 5.19 -4.85
N ALA A 194 3.79 5.13 -3.88
CA ALA A 194 2.34 5.14 -4.10
C ALA A 194 1.89 6.44 -4.78
N VAL A 195 2.39 7.60 -4.34
CA VAL A 195 2.13 8.89 -5.00
C VAL A 195 2.54 8.86 -6.47
N ARG A 196 3.76 8.38 -6.77
CA ARG A 196 4.27 8.29 -8.14
C ARG A 196 3.45 7.36 -9.04
N LEU A 197 2.96 6.23 -8.52
CA LEU A 197 2.12 5.30 -9.27
C LEU A 197 0.77 5.93 -9.64
N LEU A 198 0.17 6.71 -8.73
CA LEU A 198 -1.07 7.44 -9.00
C LEU A 198 -0.87 8.53 -10.06
N GLU A 199 0.24 9.25 -10.01
CA GLU A 199 0.55 10.32 -10.97
C GLU A 199 0.85 9.80 -12.37
N THR A 200 1.58 8.69 -12.45
CA THR A 200 1.91 8.05 -13.73
C THR A 200 0.73 7.28 -14.32
N GLY A 201 -0.40 7.15 -13.60
CA GLY A 201 -1.58 6.42 -14.06
C GLY A 201 -1.37 4.91 -14.11
N HIS A 202 -0.48 4.40 -13.26
CA HIS A 202 -0.13 2.99 -13.15
C HIS A 202 -0.31 2.50 -11.70
N PRO A 203 -1.51 2.65 -11.10
CA PRO A 203 -1.73 2.18 -9.74
C PRO A 203 -1.55 0.66 -9.67
N ASP A 204 -1.05 0.19 -8.54
CA ASP A 204 -0.95 -1.23 -8.24
C ASP A 204 -2.24 -1.76 -7.58
N ALA A 205 -2.21 -3.04 -7.23
CA ALA A 205 -3.27 -3.72 -6.51
C ALA A 205 -3.68 -3.00 -5.22
N GLU A 206 -2.73 -2.51 -4.42
CA GLU A 206 -3.07 -1.91 -3.13
C GLU A 206 -3.73 -0.54 -3.30
N LEU A 207 -3.24 0.27 -4.24
CA LEU A 207 -3.85 1.55 -4.59
C LEU A 207 -5.26 1.38 -5.15
N LEU A 208 -5.48 0.33 -5.95
CA LEU A 208 -6.80 -0.04 -6.43
C LEU A 208 -7.76 -0.35 -5.28
N LEU A 209 -7.32 -1.19 -4.33
CA LEU A 209 -8.13 -1.53 -3.15
C LEU A 209 -8.39 -0.32 -2.26
N ALA A 210 -7.40 0.57 -2.12
CA ALA A 210 -7.57 1.81 -1.38
C ALA A 210 -8.58 2.74 -2.07
N ALA A 211 -8.57 2.82 -3.40
CA ALA A 211 -9.55 3.62 -4.13
C ALA A 211 -10.96 3.04 -4.04
N LEU A 212 -11.11 1.72 -4.07
CA LEU A 212 -12.41 1.07 -3.88
C LEU A 212 -12.99 1.38 -2.50
N ALA A 213 -12.19 1.20 -1.45
CA ALA A 213 -12.62 1.49 -0.08
C ALA A 213 -12.87 3.00 0.15
N ALA A 214 -12.14 3.87 -0.53
CA ALA A 214 -12.38 5.31 -0.49
C ALA A 214 -13.56 5.78 -1.35
N GLY A 215 -14.16 4.91 -2.19
CA GLY A 215 -15.19 5.30 -3.15
C GLY A 215 -14.66 6.12 -4.34
N GLU A 216 -13.35 6.17 -4.55
CA GLU A 216 -12.63 7.03 -5.50
C GLU A 216 -12.15 6.27 -6.75
N ILE A 217 -12.84 5.20 -7.14
CA ILE A 217 -12.40 4.35 -8.26
C ILE A 217 -12.31 5.12 -9.59
N ASP A 218 -13.20 6.10 -9.79
CA ASP A 218 -13.23 6.99 -10.94
C ASP A 218 -11.93 7.82 -11.07
N SER A 219 -11.27 8.10 -9.94
CA SER A 219 -10.06 8.91 -9.86
C SER A 219 -8.82 8.17 -10.37
N LEU A 220 -8.77 6.83 -10.26
CA LEU A 220 -7.59 6.02 -10.63
C LEU A 220 -7.30 5.92 -12.13
N HIS A 221 -8.30 6.12 -13.00
CA HIS A 221 -8.14 5.92 -14.46
C HIS A 221 -7.54 4.57 -14.84
N GLN A 222 -7.85 3.55 -14.03
CA GLN A 222 -7.39 2.20 -14.23
C GLN A 222 -8.21 1.51 -15.33
N TYR A 223 -7.53 0.82 -16.22
CA TYR A 223 -8.14 -0.08 -17.20
C TYR A 223 -8.05 -1.52 -16.72
N GLU A 224 -9.02 -2.34 -17.11
CA GLU A 224 -8.84 -3.79 -17.05
C GLU A 224 -7.57 -4.17 -17.81
N ASN A 225 -6.82 -5.11 -17.24
CA ASN A 225 -5.58 -5.57 -17.82
C ASN A 225 -5.27 -6.97 -17.29
N LEU A 226 -4.04 -7.44 -17.53
CA LEU A 226 -3.60 -8.78 -17.17
C LEU A 226 -3.76 -9.14 -15.68
N TRP A 227 -3.73 -8.18 -14.76
CA TRP A 227 -3.80 -8.42 -13.31
C TRP A 227 -5.09 -7.94 -12.65
N VAL A 228 -5.98 -7.23 -13.35
CA VAL A 228 -7.27 -6.78 -12.80
C VAL A 228 -8.43 -7.04 -13.76
N GLU A 229 -9.51 -7.60 -13.24
CA GLU A 229 -10.79 -7.78 -13.93
C GLU A 229 -11.93 -7.37 -12.98
N VAL A 230 -12.95 -6.72 -13.51
CA VAL A 230 -14.13 -6.27 -12.77
C VAL A 230 -15.41 -6.86 -13.34
N LYS A 231 -16.38 -7.12 -12.47
CA LYS A 231 -17.73 -7.51 -12.84
C LYS A 231 -18.71 -6.60 -12.12
N GLU A 232 -19.64 -6.03 -12.86
CA GLU A 232 -20.67 -5.16 -12.30
C GLU A 232 -21.55 -5.91 -11.29
N ARG A 233 -21.75 -7.21 -11.51
CA ARG A 233 -22.63 -8.06 -10.72
C ARG A 233 -21.89 -9.27 -10.20
N ASP A 234 -22.48 -9.86 -9.18
CA ASP A 234 -22.09 -11.16 -8.67
C ASP A 234 -22.52 -12.29 -9.61
N TYR A 235 -21.75 -13.39 -9.62
CA TYR A 235 -22.08 -14.60 -10.35
C TYR A 235 -23.35 -15.27 -9.78
N PRO A 236 -24.23 -15.81 -10.65
CA PRO A 236 -25.36 -16.61 -10.21
C PRO A 236 -24.87 -17.87 -9.50
N GLN A 237 -25.68 -18.36 -8.55
CA GLN A 237 -25.33 -19.57 -7.77
C GLN A 237 -25.62 -20.88 -8.54
N SER A 238 -25.99 -20.79 -9.82
CA SER A 238 -26.16 -21.92 -10.72
C SER A 238 -24.82 -22.60 -11.01
N ALA A 239 -24.85 -23.85 -11.47
CA ALA A 239 -23.64 -24.56 -11.89
C ALA A 239 -22.84 -23.76 -12.94
N LYS A 240 -23.53 -23.17 -13.91
CA LYS A 240 -22.95 -22.27 -14.91
C LYS A 240 -22.17 -21.11 -14.28
N GLY A 241 -22.80 -20.38 -13.35
CA GLY A 241 -22.16 -19.22 -12.71
C GLY A 241 -20.97 -19.61 -11.81
N LYS A 242 -21.01 -20.79 -11.19
CA LYS A 242 -19.86 -21.32 -10.43
C LYS A 242 -18.68 -21.62 -11.36
N ILE A 243 -18.93 -22.22 -12.53
CA ILE A 243 -17.90 -22.50 -13.53
C ILE A 243 -17.30 -21.20 -14.06
N GLU A 244 -18.13 -20.23 -14.46
CA GLU A 244 -17.67 -18.91 -14.92
C GLU A 244 -16.80 -18.21 -13.86
N PHE A 245 -17.22 -18.25 -12.59
CA PHE A 245 -16.41 -17.72 -11.48
C PHE A 245 -15.07 -18.44 -11.34
N GLY A 246 -15.08 -19.77 -11.44
CA GLY A 246 -13.87 -20.59 -11.44
C GLY A 246 -12.92 -20.26 -12.59
N GLN A 247 -13.45 -20.06 -13.80
CA GLN A 247 -12.68 -19.69 -14.99
C GLN A 247 -11.98 -18.35 -14.82
N ASP A 248 -12.71 -17.32 -14.39
CA ASP A 248 -12.17 -15.97 -14.23
C ASP A 248 -11.07 -15.94 -13.15
N VAL A 249 -11.25 -16.64 -12.03
CA VAL A 249 -10.24 -16.75 -10.96
C VAL A 249 -9.03 -17.59 -11.42
N THR A 250 -9.25 -18.68 -12.14
CA THR A 250 -8.19 -19.57 -12.63
C THR A 250 -7.27 -18.88 -13.64
N ARG A 251 -7.77 -17.92 -14.42
CA ARG A 251 -6.93 -17.09 -15.31
C ARG A 251 -5.80 -16.41 -14.53
N PHE A 252 -6.09 -15.87 -13.36
CA PHE A 252 -5.10 -15.24 -12.51
C PHE A 252 -4.17 -16.26 -11.86
N ALA A 253 -4.68 -17.40 -11.42
CA ALA A 253 -3.85 -18.46 -10.84
C ALA A 253 -2.81 -19.01 -11.83
N ASN A 254 -3.17 -19.04 -13.12
CA ASN A 254 -2.28 -19.42 -14.22
C ASN A 254 -1.38 -18.29 -14.73
N ALA A 255 -1.57 -17.05 -14.28
CA ALA A 255 -0.71 -15.93 -14.62
C ALA A 255 0.59 -15.96 -13.82
N GLU A 256 1.61 -15.23 -14.29
CA GLU A 256 2.90 -15.14 -13.59
C GLU A 256 2.78 -14.40 -12.25
N ARG A 257 2.01 -13.30 -12.23
CA ARG A 257 1.90 -12.40 -11.07
C ARG A 257 0.60 -12.54 -10.27
N GLY A 258 -0.26 -13.49 -10.62
CA GLY A 258 -1.61 -13.53 -10.04
C GLY A 258 -2.50 -12.39 -10.56
N GLY A 259 -3.44 -11.94 -9.74
CA GLY A 259 -4.30 -10.80 -10.04
C GLY A 259 -5.48 -10.64 -9.08
N ILE A 260 -6.40 -9.75 -9.44
CA ILE A 260 -7.57 -9.38 -8.64
C ILE A 260 -8.81 -9.42 -9.52
N LEU A 261 -9.83 -10.14 -9.04
CA LEU A 261 -11.19 -10.06 -9.55
C LEU A 261 -12.05 -9.25 -8.58
N ILE A 262 -12.76 -8.24 -9.08
CA ILE A 262 -13.60 -7.35 -8.26
C ILE A 262 -15.05 -7.46 -8.72
N LEU A 263 -15.95 -7.81 -7.80
CA LEU A 263 -17.39 -7.87 -8.05
C LEU A 263 -18.09 -6.66 -7.44
N GLY A 264 -19.07 -6.13 -8.16
CA GLY A 264 -19.74 -4.89 -7.78
C GLY A 264 -19.04 -3.64 -8.32
N VAL A 265 -18.27 -3.77 -9.40
CA VAL A 265 -17.62 -2.65 -10.08
C VAL A 265 -17.82 -2.78 -11.59
N GLY A 266 -18.35 -1.72 -12.19
CA GLY A 266 -18.60 -1.61 -13.61
C GLY A 266 -17.45 -0.96 -14.37
N GLU A 267 -17.29 -1.42 -15.60
CA GLU A 267 -16.38 -0.85 -16.58
C GLU A 267 -17.13 0.05 -17.57
N LYS A 268 -16.37 0.91 -18.26
CA LYS A 268 -16.82 1.61 -19.46
C LYS A 268 -15.77 1.38 -20.55
N LYS A 269 -16.18 0.75 -21.65
CA LYS A 269 -15.35 0.66 -22.85
C LYS A 269 -15.15 2.04 -23.46
N ASP A 270 -13.91 2.35 -23.77
CA ASP A 270 -13.51 3.48 -24.60
C ASP A 270 -12.45 3.04 -25.62
N GLY A 271 -11.97 3.96 -26.45
CA GLY A 271 -11.03 3.65 -27.54
C GLY A 271 -9.67 3.08 -27.09
N ARG A 272 -9.39 2.99 -25.78
CA ARG A 272 -8.16 2.40 -25.21
C ARG A 272 -8.40 1.06 -24.50
N GLY A 273 -9.66 0.68 -24.27
CA GLY A 273 -10.04 -0.56 -23.60
C GLY A 273 -11.17 -0.38 -22.60
N SER A 274 -11.32 -1.36 -21.71
CA SER A 274 -12.30 -1.35 -20.63
C SER A 274 -11.80 -0.56 -19.42
N ARG A 275 -12.28 0.68 -19.22
CA ARG A 275 -11.89 1.50 -18.08
C ARG A 275 -12.76 1.19 -16.86
N ILE A 276 -12.14 0.90 -15.72
CA ILE A 276 -12.84 0.76 -14.43
C ILE A 276 -13.42 2.12 -14.05
N LYS A 277 -14.73 2.18 -13.78
CA LYS A 277 -15.42 3.47 -13.65
C LYS A 277 -16.36 3.57 -12.47
N LYS A 278 -17.25 2.59 -12.29
CA LYS A 278 -18.41 2.79 -11.41
C LYS A 278 -18.52 1.73 -10.35
N ILE A 279 -18.81 2.13 -9.12
CA ILE A 279 -19.16 1.20 -8.04
C ILE A 279 -20.64 0.83 -8.17
N HIS A 280 -20.92 -0.47 -8.14
CA HIS A 280 -22.25 -1.08 -8.16
C HIS A 280 -22.33 -2.04 -6.96
N PRO A 281 -22.59 -1.53 -5.73
CA PRO A 281 -22.54 -2.37 -4.55
C PRO A 281 -23.51 -3.55 -4.66
N ILE A 282 -23.07 -4.70 -4.17
CA ILE A 282 -23.90 -5.90 -4.07
C ILE A 282 -24.71 -5.79 -2.77
N TRP A 283 -26.03 -5.69 -2.90
CA TRP A 283 -26.97 -5.45 -1.79
C TRP A 283 -27.39 -6.72 -1.03
N LYS A 284 -26.93 -7.88 -1.48
CA LYS A 284 -27.14 -9.17 -0.80
C LYS A 284 -25.88 -9.53 -0.04
N SER A 285 -26.04 -10.15 1.14
CA SER A 285 -24.90 -10.68 1.89
C SER A 285 -24.12 -11.68 1.02
N VAL A 286 -22.81 -11.45 0.89
CA VAL A 286 -21.90 -12.37 0.20
C VAL A 286 -20.96 -12.98 1.23
N SER A 287 -21.08 -14.28 1.48
CA SER A 287 -20.16 -15.00 2.36
C SER A 287 -18.83 -15.27 1.64
N GLU A 288 -17.73 -14.81 2.24
CA GLU A 288 -16.36 -15.08 1.77
C GLU A 288 -16.06 -16.59 1.74
N ASP A 289 -16.43 -17.31 2.81
CA ASP A 289 -16.24 -18.77 2.90
C ASP A 289 -17.02 -19.53 1.83
N LYS A 290 -18.24 -19.06 1.52
CA LYS A 290 -19.04 -19.65 0.44
C LYS A 290 -18.34 -19.50 -0.91
N ARG A 291 -17.67 -18.36 -1.16
CA ARG A 291 -16.88 -18.16 -2.39
C ARG A 291 -15.70 -19.10 -2.48
N ARG A 292 -14.94 -19.23 -1.39
CA ARG A 292 -13.82 -20.18 -1.30
C ARG A 292 -14.30 -21.60 -1.61
N LYS A 293 -15.37 -22.06 -0.96
CA LYS A 293 -15.96 -23.38 -1.20
C LYS A 293 -16.44 -23.59 -2.65
N ILE A 294 -16.97 -22.56 -3.30
CA ILE A 294 -17.32 -22.65 -4.72
C ILE A 294 -16.06 -22.88 -5.54
N LEU A 295 -15.00 -22.09 -5.32
CA LEU A 295 -13.73 -22.23 -6.04
C LEU A 295 -13.09 -23.59 -5.79
N ASP A 296 -13.03 -24.06 -4.54
CA ASP A 296 -12.49 -25.38 -4.19
C ASP A 296 -13.27 -26.53 -4.84
N SER A 297 -14.55 -26.31 -5.17
CA SER A 297 -15.40 -27.31 -5.83
C SER A 297 -15.23 -27.36 -7.36
N VAL A 298 -14.68 -26.30 -7.98
CA VAL A 298 -14.58 -26.18 -9.44
C VAL A 298 -13.16 -25.96 -9.93
N VAL A 299 -12.21 -25.58 -9.08
CA VAL A 299 -10.81 -25.31 -9.46
C VAL A 299 -9.89 -26.36 -8.83
N TYR A 300 -9.00 -26.93 -9.63
CA TYR A 300 -8.00 -27.88 -9.17
C TYR A 300 -6.60 -27.59 -9.76
N PRO A 301 -5.52 -27.63 -8.96
CA PRO A 301 -5.52 -27.78 -7.51
C PRO A 301 -6.15 -26.56 -6.80
N PRO A 302 -6.47 -26.65 -5.49
CA PRO A 302 -6.88 -25.47 -4.72
C PRO A 302 -5.84 -24.36 -4.80
N ILE A 303 -6.29 -23.11 -4.87
CA ILE A 303 -5.40 -21.94 -5.02
C ILE A 303 -4.79 -21.58 -3.67
N GLU A 304 -3.46 -21.67 -3.57
CA GLU A 304 -2.74 -21.34 -2.34
C GLU A 304 -2.78 -19.84 -2.07
N GLY A 305 -3.08 -19.45 -0.83
CA GLY A 305 -3.07 -18.05 -0.40
C GLY A 305 -4.20 -17.18 -0.96
N LEU A 306 -5.22 -17.78 -1.59
CA LEU A 306 -6.41 -17.06 -2.07
C LEU A 306 -7.03 -16.23 -0.95
N ARG A 307 -7.28 -14.94 -1.21
CA ARG A 307 -8.01 -14.06 -0.30
C ARG A 307 -9.31 -13.61 -0.94
N VAL A 308 -10.42 -13.86 -0.25
CA VAL A 308 -11.71 -13.25 -0.56
C VAL A 308 -11.96 -12.22 0.53
N ARG A 309 -12.34 -11.00 0.16
CA ARG A 309 -12.59 -9.88 1.07
C ARG A 309 -13.84 -9.13 0.65
N ASN A 310 -14.68 -8.79 1.61
CA ASN A 310 -15.78 -7.88 1.43
C ASN A 310 -15.35 -6.47 1.85
N LEU A 311 -15.56 -5.50 0.96
CA LEU A 311 -15.45 -4.07 1.28
C LEU A 311 -16.87 -3.52 1.43
N GLU A 312 -17.20 -3.05 2.62
CA GLU A 312 -18.48 -2.39 2.89
C GLU A 312 -18.46 -0.97 2.32
N ILE A 313 -19.52 -0.62 1.61
CA ILE A 313 -19.71 0.70 1.01
C ILE A 313 -21.06 1.22 1.48
N GLU A 314 -21.06 2.36 2.19
CA GLU A 314 -22.29 3.05 2.56
C GLU A 314 -22.75 3.99 1.44
N ASP A 315 -24.01 3.89 1.05
CA ASP A 315 -24.66 4.89 0.21
C ASP A 315 -26.10 5.18 0.68
N ARG A 316 -26.87 5.93 -0.11
CA ARG A 316 -28.25 6.32 0.21
C ARG A 316 -29.23 5.14 0.36
N ARG A 317 -28.89 3.95 -0.14
CA ARG A 317 -29.67 2.71 -0.07
C ARG A 317 -29.29 1.84 1.12
N GLY A 318 -28.25 2.21 1.87
CA GLY A 318 -27.72 1.48 3.02
C GLY A 318 -26.30 0.97 2.77
N THR A 319 -25.91 -0.07 3.51
CA THR A 319 -24.60 -0.72 3.38
C THR A 319 -24.63 -1.79 2.29
N GLY A 320 -23.90 -1.57 1.21
CA GLY A 320 -23.66 -2.55 0.15
C GLY A 320 -22.24 -3.12 0.25
N THR A 321 -21.95 -4.13 -0.58
CA THR A 321 -20.64 -4.82 -0.55
C THR A 321 -19.98 -4.87 -1.92
N ILE A 322 -18.69 -4.56 -1.99
CA ILE A 322 -17.81 -4.93 -3.10
C ILE A 322 -17.05 -6.19 -2.68
N VAL A 323 -17.02 -7.21 -3.54
CA VAL A 323 -16.29 -8.45 -3.24
C VAL A 323 -14.98 -8.44 -4.01
N VAL A 324 -13.88 -8.57 -3.30
CA VAL A 324 -12.53 -8.62 -3.86
C VAL A 324 -11.98 -10.03 -3.71
N ILE A 325 -11.54 -10.62 -4.81
CA ILE A 325 -10.85 -11.91 -4.84
C ILE A 325 -9.42 -11.65 -5.30
N GLU A 326 -8.48 -11.73 -4.36
CA GLU A 326 -7.05 -11.61 -4.62
C GLU A 326 -6.45 -13.00 -4.81
N VAL A 327 -5.90 -13.23 -6.00
CA VAL A 327 -5.19 -14.45 -6.38
C VAL A 327 -3.70 -14.15 -6.37
N PRO A 328 -2.92 -14.67 -5.40
CA PRO A 328 -1.48 -14.41 -5.37
C PRO A 328 -0.75 -15.20 -6.47
N PRO A 329 0.50 -14.81 -6.81
CA PRO A 329 1.35 -15.61 -7.68
C PRO A 329 1.44 -17.06 -7.20
N GLN A 330 1.16 -18.01 -8.09
CA GLN A 330 1.21 -19.44 -7.78
C GLN A 330 2.55 -20.05 -8.21
N ARG A 331 2.98 -21.08 -7.48
CA ARG A 331 4.19 -21.83 -7.79
C ARG A 331 4.07 -22.52 -9.15
N GLU A 332 5.14 -22.52 -9.94
CA GLU A 332 5.13 -23.15 -11.28
C GLU A 332 4.80 -24.65 -11.23
N GLN A 333 5.14 -25.35 -10.14
CA GLN A 333 4.82 -26.78 -10.00
C GLN A 333 3.33 -27.08 -9.85
N LEU A 334 2.52 -26.09 -9.46
CA LEU A 334 1.06 -26.23 -9.32
C LEU A 334 0.32 -25.90 -10.62
N LYS A 335 1.01 -25.29 -11.59
CA LYS A 335 0.40 -24.87 -12.86
C LYS A 335 0.43 -26.04 -13.87
N PRO A 336 -0.62 -26.17 -14.71
CA PRO A 336 -1.78 -25.30 -14.80
C PRO A 336 -2.88 -25.65 -13.78
N PHE A 337 -3.56 -24.61 -13.30
CA PHE A 337 -4.85 -24.72 -12.63
C PHE A 337 -5.94 -24.99 -13.66
N LEU A 338 -6.82 -25.92 -13.28
CA LEU A 338 -7.88 -26.50 -14.10
C LEU A 338 -9.23 -26.09 -13.55
N VAL A 339 -10.22 -25.93 -14.42
CA VAL A 339 -11.62 -25.76 -14.03
C VAL A 339 -12.43 -26.99 -14.44
N HIS A 340 -13.17 -27.56 -13.49
CA HIS A 340 -14.12 -28.64 -13.71
C HIS A 340 -15.44 -28.10 -14.26
N GLY A 341 -15.88 -28.66 -15.38
CA GLY A 341 -17.04 -28.23 -16.14
C GLY A 341 -16.68 -27.19 -17.19
N VAL A 342 -17.18 -27.37 -18.40
CA VAL A 342 -17.08 -26.38 -19.48
C VAL A 342 -18.49 -26.08 -19.98
N ILE A 343 -18.73 -24.80 -20.30
CA ILE A 343 -19.97 -24.35 -20.93
C ILE A 343 -19.69 -24.32 -22.44
N LEU A 344 -20.21 -25.31 -23.17
CA LEU A 344 -20.14 -25.38 -24.63
C LEU A 344 -21.54 -25.15 -25.20
N GLY A 345 -21.72 -24.16 -26.08
CA GLY A 345 -23.00 -23.90 -26.73
C GLY A 345 -24.16 -23.49 -25.80
N GLY A 346 -23.89 -23.18 -24.53
CA GLY A 346 -24.92 -22.84 -23.53
C GLY A 346 -25.35 -24.00 -22.63
N GLU A 347 -24.90 -25.22 -22.92
CA GLU A 347 -25.13 -26.40 -22.07
C GLU A 347 -23.91 -26.68 -21.19
N ILE A 348 -24.16 -27.27 -20.01
CA ILE A 348 -23.10 -27.66 -19.07
C ILE A 348 -22.76 -29.12 -19.36
N GLU A 349 -21.59 -29.36 -19.93
CA GLU A 349 -21.05 -30.71 -20.02
C GLU A 349 -20.14 -30.97 -18.81
N GLY A 350 -20.65 -31.73 -17.85
CA GLY A 350 -20.01 -31.95 -16.53
C GLY A 350 -18.70 -32.75 -16.57
N SER A 351 -18.34 -33.36 -17.71
CA SER A 351 -17.16 -34.21 -17.87
C SER A 351 -15.94 -33.49 -18.45
N PHE A 352 -16.04 -32.19 -18.78
CA PHE A 352 -14.96 -31.47 -19.43
C PHE A 352 -14.10 -30.72 -18.42
N ILE A 353 -12.78 -30.75 -18.64
CA ILE A 353 -11.79 -30.02 -17.86
C ILE A 353 -11.18 -28.97 -18.79
N GLY A 354 -11.18 -27.71 -18.36
CA GLY A 354 -10.57 -26.61 -19.10
C GLY A 354 -9.31 -26.11 -18.41
N ILE A 355 -8.22 -25.93 -19.17
CA ILE A 355 -7.12 -25.06 -18.75
C ILE A 355 -7.45 -23.66 -19.26
N VAL A 356 -7.60 -22.70 -18.35
CA VAL A 356 -7.89 -21.31 -18.73
C VAL A 356 -6.60 -20.49 -18.64
N ARG A 357 -6.12 -19.99 -19.79
CA ARG A 357 -4.98 -19.06 -19.86
C ARG A 357 -5.39 -17.79 -20.57
N ARG A 358 -4.87 -16.65 -20.09
CA ARG A 358 -4.97 -15.38 -20.82
C ARG A 358 -4.01 -15.38 -22.00
N ARG A 359 -4.52 -15.05 -23.20
CA ARG A 359 -3.73 -14.66 -24.36
C ARG A 359 -4.28 -13.32 -24.87
N GLY A 360 -3.76 -12.22 -24.33
CA GLY A 360 -4.38 -10.90 -24.50
C GLY A 360 -5.67 -10.80 -23.68
N GLU A 361 -6.76 -10.39 -24.32
CA GLU A 361 -8.09 -10.31 -23.69
C GLU A 361 -8.85 -11.65 -23.70
N ASP A 362 -8.43 -12.61 -24.54
CA ASP A 362 -9.14 -13.88 -24.72
C ASP A 362 -8.64 -15.00 -23.80
N SER A 363 -9.56 -15.90 -23.46
CA SER A 363 -9.26 -17.17 -22.81
C SER A 363 -9.24 -18.31 -23.80
N ILE A 364 -8.13 -19.04 -23.87
CA ILE A 364 -8.07 -20.30 -24.62
C ILE A 364 -8.48 -21.41 -23.68
N VAL A 365 -9.54 -22.14 -24.02
CA VAL A 365 -9.88 -23.42 -23.40
C VAL A 365 -9.08 -24.49 -24.15
N VAL A 366 -8.06 -25.03 -23.47
CA VAL A 366 -7.26 -26.14 -24.01
C VAL A 366 -8.15 -27.38 -24.12
N ASN A 367 -8.21 -27.99 -25.30
CA ASN A 367 -9.08 -29.15 -25.51
C ASN A 367 -8.48 -30.43 -24.91
N ILE A 368 -9.29 -31.49 -24.80
CA ILE A 368 -8.86 -32.79 -24.23
C ILE A 368 -7.66 -33.39 -24.98
N ALA A 369 -7.57 -33.23 -26.30
CA ALA A 369 -6.46 -33.76 -27.09
C ALA A 369 -5.13 -33.07 -26.76
N GLU A 370 -5.15 -31.76 -26.50
CA GLU A 370 -3.99 -31.01 -26.05
C GLU A 370 -3.57 -31.42 -24.63
N ILE A 371 -4.52 -31.59 -23.70
CA ILE A 371 -4.25 -32.11 -22.36
C ILE A 371 -3.62 -33.51 -22.45
N HIS A 372 -4.19 -34.40 -23.25
CA HIS A 372 -3.66 -35.74 -23.47
C HIS A 372 -2.24 -35.70 -24.04
N SER A 373 -1.96 -34.80 -24.99
CA SER A 373 -0.62 -34.57 -25.55
C SER A 373 0.38 -34.10 -24.49
N MET A 374 -0.02 -33.22 -23.57
CA MET A 374 0.82 -32.76 -22.46
C MET A 374 1.16 -33.90 -21.50
N ILE A 375 0.16 -34.70 -21.12
CA ILE A 375 0.33 -35.86 -20.23
C ILE A 375 1.25 -36.91 -20.88
N THR A 376 1.02 -37.21 -22.16
CA THR A 376 1.82 -38.21 -22.90
C THR A 376 3.28 -37.79 -23.01
N ARG A 377 3.55 -36.50 -23.29
CA ARG A 377 4.92 -35.95 -23.31
C ARG A 377 5.60 -36.00 -21.96
N GLY A 378 4.86 -35.78 -20.87
CA GLY A 378 5.37 -35.88 -19.50
C GLY A 378 5.74 -37.30 -19.10
N ARG A 379 4.99 -38.32 -19.56
CA ARG A 379 5.26 -39.74 -19.31
C ARG A 379 6.45 -40.32 -20.08
N ALA A 380 6.86 -39.66 -21.17
CA ALA A 380 7.95 -40.13 -22.03
C ALA A 380 9.35 -39.68 -21.57
N ARG A 381 9.43 -38.99 -20.42
CA ARG A 381 10.67 -38.67 -19.70
C ARG A 381 10.74 -39.54 -18.45
#